data_AF-A0A2I0WNG5-F1
#
_entry.id   AF-A0A2I0WNG5-F1
#
_cell.length_a   1.000
_cell.length_b   1.000
_cell.length_c   1.000
_cell.angle_alpha   90.00
_cell.angle_beta   90.00
_cell.angle_gamma   90.00
#
_symmetry.space_group_name_H-M   'P 1'
#
loop_
_entity.id
_entity.type
_entity.pdbx_description
1 polymer ?
#
loop_
_entity_poly.entity_id
_entity_poly.type
_entity_poly.pdbx_seq_one_letter_code
_entity_poly.pdbx_strand_id
1 'polypeptide(L)'
;MEAAAKLVGQTLLLEIPVKDPSFDLTKAVCSHGLFMMAPNHWDPVSCTLQRPIRLPSGSVRVHISQLRPSSPIAVSVAGSVSLSLEDKEALLDQVRRMLRISDEEDRIIQEFHRIHADAREKGLGRIFRSPTLFEDMVKCILLCNCQWPRTLSMARALCELQLPLKQCCNSEAFHPKTPQPKEKKRKTTKRKKVTVKLETKFIDGAELLETAGLMINHVTQPSDSQACHKIDSTALSNQDSLNSSIPSQSFNDGDFPTPEELANLDAAYLANRCKLGYRAKRIVSLAKSIVNGNLQPRKLEEICEGFSLL
;
A
#
# COMPACT_ATOMS: atom_id res chain seq x y z
N MET A 1 6.77 -3.91 44.86
CA MET A 1 7.26 -4.65 43.69
C MET A 1 6.90 -3.82 42.47
N GLU A 2 7.91 -3.11 41.99
CA GLU A 2 7.82 -2.01 41.04
C GLU A 2 8.05 -2.57 39.63
N ALA A 3 7.16 -2.26 38.70
CA ALA A 3 7.22 -2.76 37.33
C ALA A 3 8.42 -2.11 36.62
N ALA A 4 9.43 -2.91 36.30
CA ALA A 4 10.62 -2.47 35.59
C ALA A 4 10.30 -2.13 34.13
N ALA A 5 10.19 -0.85 33.82
CA ALA A 5 10.23 -0.35 32.46
C ALA A 5 11.65 -0.51 31.90
N LYS A 6 11.85 -1.41 30.94
CA LYS A 6 13.09 -1.45 30.14
C LYS A 6 12.98 -0.43 29.00
N LEU A 7 13.64 0.70 29.16
CA LEU A 7 13.87 1.68 28.09
C LEU A 7 14.94 1.15 27.12
N VAL A 8 14.48 0.60 25.99
CA VAL A 8 15.31 0.42 24.79
C VAL A 8 14.70 1.29 23.69
N GLY A 9 15.20 2.52 23.56
CA GLY A 9 14.68 3.53 22.60
C GLY A 9 13.31 4.10 22.98
N GLN A 10 13.09 5.39 22.75
CA GLN A 10 11.79 6.05 23.00
C GLN A 10 10.74 5.50 22.02
N THR A 11 10.05 4.43 22.41
CA THR A 11 9.04 3.74 21.60
C THR A 11 7.74 3.67 22.40
N LEU A 12 6.67 4.25 21.86
CA LEU A 12 5.31 4.07 22.39
C LEU A 12 4.72 2.80 21.81
N LEU A 13 4.19 1.91 22.66
CA LEU A 13 3.48 0.70 22.24
C LEU A 13 1.97 0.86 22.46
N LEU A 14 1.18 0.60 21.42
CA LEU A 14 -0.27 0.50 21.45
C LEU A 14 -0.68 -0.90 21.00
N GLU A 15 -1.89 -1.32 21.36
CA GLU A 15 -2.43 -2.63 21.00
C GLU A 15 -3.79 -2.53 20.34
N ILE A 16 -4.03 -3.36 19.33
CA ILE A 16 -5.36 -3.57 18.74
C ILE A 16 -5.81 -4.99 19.11
N PRO A 17 -6.91 -5.14 19.87
CA PRO A 17 -7.44 -6.45 20.18
C PRO A 17 -7.94 -7.13 18.90
N VAL A 18 -7.71 -8.45 18.83
CA VAL A 18 -8.12 -9.29 17.71
C VAL A 18 -9.09 -10.33 18.24
N LYS A 19 -10.31 -10.36 17.71
CA LYS A 19 -11.38 -11.27 18.17
C LYS A 19 -11.37 -12.59 17.40
N ASP A 20 -11.09 -12.54 16.10
CA ASP A 20 -10.93 -13.71 15.24
C ASP A 20 -9.69 -14.54 15.67
N PRO A 21 -9.87 -15.75 16.22
CA PRO A 21 -8.76 -16.58 16.65
C PRO A 21 -7.92 -17.08 15.45
N SER A 22 -8.46 -17.05 14.23
CA SER A 22 -7.73 -17.46 13.02
C SER A 22 -6.88 -16.33 12.40
N PHE A 23 -6.94 -15.11 12.96
CA PHE A 23 -6.21 -13.98 12.43
C PHE A 23 -4.68 -14.18 12.56
N ASP A 24 -4.02 -14.04 11.42
CA ASP A 24 -2.57 -14.03 11.29
C ASP A 24 -2.14 -12.77 10.52
N LEU A 25 -1.27 -11.97 11.14
CA LEU A 25 -0.81 -10.70 10.56
C LEU A 25 -0.07 -10.90 9.24
N THR A 26 0.77 -11.93 9.14
CA THR A 26 1.56 -12.19 7.92
C THR A 26 0.63 -12.53 6.77
N LYS A 27 -0.38 -13.37 7.01
CA LYS A 27 -1.40 -13.74 6.01
C LYS A 27 -2.24 -12.54 5.59
N ALA A 28 -2.63 -11.69 6.54
CA ALA A 28 -3.40 -10.48 6.26
C ALA A 28 -2.58 -9.49 5.42
N VAL A 29 -1.36 -9.15 5.84
CA VAL A 29 -0.49 -8.16 5.16
C VAL A 29 0.01 -8.69 3.81
N CYS A 30 0.52 -9.92 3.77
CA CYS A 30 1.10 -10.53 2.57
C CYS A 30 0.04 -11.21 1.68
N SER A 31 -1.22 -10.78 1.77
CA SER A 31 -2.35 -11.34 1.00
C SER A 31 -2.24 -11.08 -0.51
N HIS A 32 -1.59 -10.00 -0.93
CA HIS A 32 -1.27 -9.66 -2.33
C HIS A 32 -0.20 -8.57 -2.40
N GLY A 33 0.26 -8.18 -3.58
CA GLY A 33 1.43 -7.32 -3.74
C GLY A 33 1.39 -5.89 -3.15
N LEU A 34 0.26 -5.35 -2.64
CA LEU A 34 0.22 -3.95 -2.18
C LEU A 34 1.11 -3.68 -0.96
N PHE A 35 1.40 -4.67 -0.12
CA PHE A 35 2.36 -4.51 0.99
C PHE A 35 3.79 -4.22 0.51
N MET A 36 4.12 -4.53 -0.75
CA MET A 36 5.44 -4.23 -1.33
C MET A 36 5.51 -2.82 -1.91
N MET A 37 4.37 -2.16 -2.11
CA MET A 37 4.32 -0.81 -2.66
C MET A 37 4.58 0.20 -1.55
N ALA A 38 5.52 1.12 -1.80
CA ALA A 38 5.79 2.25 -0.92
C ALA A 38 4.48 2.96 -0.50
N PRO A 39 4.40 3.44 0.76
CA PRO A 39 5.50 3.53 1.73
C PRO A 39 5.62 2.30 2.65
N ASN A 40 4.98 1.18 2.29
CA ASN A 40 5.06 -0.06 3.06
C ASN A 40 6.45 -0.70 2.94
N HIS A 41 6.95 -1.23 4.06
CA HIS A 41 8.11 -2.10 4.12
C HIS A 41 7.80 -3.30 5.02
N TRP A 42 7.83 -4.50 4.44
CA TRP A 42 7.65 -5.74 5.19
C TRP A 42 9.01 -6.35 5.49
N ASP A 43 9.32 -6.54 6.77
CA ASP A 43 10.48 -7.34 7.19
C ASP A 43 10.04 -8.80 7.39
N PRO A 44 10.49 -9.73 6.52
CA PRO A 44 10.12 -11.14 6.61
C PRO A 44 10.78 -11.87 7.78
N VAL A 45 11.86 -11.32 8.38
CA VAL A 45 12.55 -11.96 9.51
C VAL A 45 11.79 -11.70 10.80
N SER A 46 11.37 -10.45 11.02
CA SER A 46 10.60 -10.07 12.21
C SER A 46 9.08 -10.10 12.01
N CYS A 47 8.60 -10.49 10.83
CA CYS A 47 7.18 -10.46 10.43
C CYS A 47 6.50 -9.12 10.80
N THR A 48 7.18 -8.02 10.46
CA THR A 48 6.79 -6.67 10.89
C THR A 48 6.56 -5.77 9.69
N LEU A 49 5.39 -5.13 9.64
CA LEU A 49 5.09 -4.08 8.67
C LEU A 49 5.56 -2.73 9.22
N GLN A 50 6.40 -2.03 8.47
CA GLN A 50 6.90 -0.70 8.79
C GLN A 50 6.39 0.29 7.76
N ARG A 51 5.89 1.44 8.22
CA ARG A 51 5.52 2.55 7.33
C ARG A 51 5.37 3.87 8.09
N PRO A 52 5.45 5.02 7.43
CA PRO A 52 4.84 6.24 7.93
C PRO A 52 3.31 6.13 7.94
N ILE A 53 2.69 6.74 8.96
CA ILE A 53 1.26 7.00 9.05
C ILE A 53 1.06 8.47 9.37
N ARG A 54 0.16 9.11 8.63
CA ARG A 54 -0.22 10.51 8.82
C ARG A 54 -1.28 10.62 9.92
N LEU A 55 -0.97 11.41 10.94
CA LEU A 55 -1.85 11.78 12.05
C LEU A 55 -2.21 13.27 11.94
N PRO A 56 -3.23 13.74 12.68
CA PRO A 56 -3.55 15.17 12.77
C PRO A 56 -2.36 16.05 13.14
N SER A 57 -1.50 15.61 14.08
CA SER A 57 -0.33 16.38 14.52
C SER A 57 0.90 16.25 13.61
N GLY A 58 0.93 15.27 12.70
CA GLY A 58 2.09 15.00 11.85
C GLY A 58 2.19 13.55 11.42
N SER A 59 3.24 13.21 10.67
CA SER A 59 3.48 11.82 10.23
C SER A 59 4.45 11.14 11.19
N VAL A 60 4.11 9.94 11.64
CA VAL A 60 4.96 9.12 12.53
C VAL A 60 5.32 7.81 11.84
N ARG A 61 6.48 7.24 12.18
CA ARG A 61 6.86 5.91 11.70
C ARG A 61 6.36 4.85 12.67
N VAL A 62 5.63 3.88 12.14
CA VAL A 62 5.07 2.77 12.91
C VAL A 62 5.68 1.45 12.52
N HIS A 63 5.75 0.54 13.48
CA HIS A 63 6.01 -0.88 13.26
C HIS A 63 4.81 -1.67 13.77
N ILE A 64 4.26 -2.52 12.92
CA ILE A 64 3.06 -3.30 13.18
C ILE A 64 3.49 -4.77 13.18
N SER A 65 3.35 -5.43 14.31
CA SER A 65 3.75 -6.82 14.51
C SER A 65 2.73 -7.58 15.33
N GLN A 66 2.84 -8.91 15.31
CA GLN A 66 2.00 -9.80 16.10
C GLN A 66 2.89 -10.84 16.75
N LEU A 67 2.80 -11.00 18.07
CA LEU A 67 3.68 -11.90 18.82
C LEU A 67 3.39 -13.36 18.47
N ARG A 68 2.11 -13.73 18.44
CA ARG A 68 1.62 -15.06 18.06
C ARG A 68 0.25 -14.91 17.38
N PRO A 69 -0.17 -15.87 16.54
CA PRO A 69 -1.55 -15.90 16.03
C PRO A 69 -2.56 -15.71 17.18
N SER A 70 -3.66 -15.01 16.89
CA SER A 70 -4.68 -14.59 17.86
C SER A 70 -4.22 -13.61 18.96
N SER A 71 -2.94 -13.25 19.08
CA SER A 71 -2.53 -12.18 20.01
C SER A 71 -2.98 -10.81 19.48
N PRO A 72 -3.13 -9.81 20.36
CA PRO A 72 -3.31 -8.43 19.93
C PRO A 72 -2.22 -8.02 18.92
N ILE A 73 -2.56 -7.09 18.04
CA ILE A 73 -1.60 -6.46 17.14
C ILE A 73 -0.85 -5.38 17.90
N ALA A 74 0.46 -5.50 17.97
CA ALA A 74 1.35 -4.51 18.53
C ALA A 74 1.62 -3.42 17.49
N VAL A 75 1.35 -2.17 17.84
CA VAL A 75 1.63 -0.99 17.03
C VAL A 75 2.63 -0.13 17.80
N SER A 76 3.89 -0.14 17.37
CA SER A 76 4.95 0.63 18.02
C SER A 76 5.30 1.88 17.21
N VAL A 77 5.41 3.02 17.89
CA VAL A 77 5.70 4.33 17.30
C VAL A 77 7.12 4.73 17.67
N ALA A 78 7.99 4.86 16.67
CA ALA A 78 9.39 5.19 16.88
C ALA A 78 9.59 6.68 17.16
N GLY A 79 10.44 7.02 18.14
CA GLY A 79 10.84 8.40 18.42
C GLY A 79 9.78 9.24 19.12
N SER A 80 8.82 8.59 19.80
CA SER A 80 7.78 9.28 20.56
C SER A 80 7.48 8.51 21.85
N VAL A 81 7.33 9.26 22.95
CA VAL A 81 6.94 8.70 24.27
C VAL A 81 5.45 8.82 24.55
N SER A 82 4.75 9.69 23.83
CA SER A 82 3.32 9.90 23.95
C SER A 82 2.72 10.39 22.63
N LEU A 83 1.42 10.16 22.49
CA LEU A 83 0.57 10.71 21.44
C LEU A 83 -0.67 11.29 22.11
N SER A 84 -1.27 12.31 21.49
CA SER A 84 -2.58 12.83 21.89
C SER A 84 -3.64 11.73 21.77
N LEU A 85 -4.79 11.90 22.43
CA LEU A 85 -5.90 10.93 22.28
C LEU A 85 -6.37 10.84 20.83
N GLU A 86 -6.52 12.00 20.17
CA GLU A 86 -6.91 12.11 18.76
C GLU A 86 -5.92 11.39 17.82
N ASP A 87 -4.62 11.58 18.03
CA ASP A 87 -3.58 10.91 17.25
C ASP A 87 -3.57 9.39 17.47
N LYS A 88 -3.81 8.93 18.71
CA LYS A 88 -3.93 7.50 19.02
C LYS A 88 -5.13 6.87 18.30
N GLU A 89 -6.28 7.51 18.36
CA GLU A 89 -7.50 7.04 17.68
C GLU A 89 -7.28 7.00 16.16
N ALA A 90 -6.80 8.10 15.57
CA ALA A 90 -6.51 8.19 14.15
C ALA A 90 -5.48 7.14 13.67
N LEU A 91 -4.48 6.83 14.49
CA LEU A 91 -3.51 5.79 14.21
C LEU A 91 -4.15 4.40 14.23
N LEU A 92 -4.86 4.06 15.31
CA LEU A 92 -5.44 2.74 15.48
C LEU A 92 -6.52 2.47 14.42
N ASP A 93 -7.33 3.46 14.05
CA ASP A 93 -8.34 3.33 13.01
C ASP A 93 -7.74 3.07 11.63
N GLN A 94 -6.64 3.75 11.31
CA GLN A 94 -5.88 3.49 10.08
C GLN A 94 -5.31 2.07 10.05
N VAL A 95 -4.74 1.58 11.14
CA VAL A 95 -4.21 0.21 11.21
C VAL A 95 -5.34 -0.82 11.16
N ARG A 96 -6.48 -0.59 11.85
CA ARG A 96 -7.67 -1.44 11.73
C ARG A 96 -8.17 -1.52 10.31
N ARG A 97 -8.22 -0.38 9.58
CA ARG A 97 -8.58 -0.36 8.16
C ARG A 97 -7.61 -1.18 7.31
N MET A 98 -6.31 -0.98 7.48
CA MET A 98 -5.27 -1.70 6.73
C MET A 98 -5.39 -3.21 6.89
N LEU A 99 -5.66 -3.66 8.11
CA LEU A 99 -5.75 -5.07 8.48
C LEU A 99 -7.18 -5.62 8.41
N ARG A 100 -8.17 -4.79 8.05
CA ARG A 100 -9.61 -5.11 8.06
C ARG A 100 -10.07 -5.74 9.38
N ILE A 101 -9.70 -5.15 10.53
CA ILE A 101 -10.10 -5.65 11.85
C ILE A 101 -11.39 -4.95 12.29
N SER A 102 -12.51 -5.65 12.19
CA SER A 102 -13.82 -5.24 12.70
C SER A 102 -14.73 -6.46 12.90
N ASP A 103 -15.81 -6.30 13.67
CA ASP A 103 -16.76 -7.39 13.91
C ASP A 103 -17.43 -7.88 12.61
N GLU A 104 -17.67 -6.98 11.66
CA GLU A 104 -18.27 -7.34 10.38
C GLU A 104 -17.29 -8.07 9.46
N GLU A 105 -16.05 -7.61 9.38
CA GLU A 105 -15.00 -8.28 8.61
C GLU A 105 -14.71 -9.68 9.16
N ASP A 106 -14.70 -9.83 10.48
CA ASP A 106 -14.55 -11.13 11.13
C ASP A 106 -15.73 -12.05 10.78
N ARG A 107 -16.98 -11.56 10.77
CA ARG A 107 -18.15 -12.34 10.32
C ARG A 107 -18.01 -12.80 8.87
N ILE A 108 -17.63 -11.91 7.95
CA ILE A 108 -17.45 -12.22 6.53
C ILE A 108 -16.37 -13.29 6.32
N ILE A 109 -15.24 -13.17 7.02
CA ILE A 109 -14.15 -14.15 6.93
C ILE A 109 -14.58 -15.52 7.45
N GLN A 110 -15.31 -15.57 8.58
CA GLN A 110 -15.81 -16.83 9.11
C GLN A 110 -16.80 -17.50 8.16
N GLU A 111 -17.69 -16.75 7.53
CA GLU A 111 -18.63 -17.29 6.55
C GLU A 111 -17.91 -17.80 5.29
N PHE A 112 -16.94 -17.04 4.78
CA PHE A 112 -16.09 -17.48 3.67
C PHE A 112 -15.34 -18.79 4.00
N HIS A 113 -14.79 -18.91 5.21
CA HIS A 113 -14.07 -20.11 5.70
C HIS A 113 -14.98 -21.29 6.01
N ARG A 114 -16.28 -21.05 6.25
CA ARG A 114 -17.29 -22.09 6.38
C ARG A 114 -17.56 -22.77 5.04
N ILE A 115 -17.62 -21.98 3.96
CA ILE A 115 -17.86 -22.47 2.59
C ILE A 115 -16.57 -23.05 1.98
N HIS A 116 -15.41 -22.47 2.29
CA HIS A 116 -14.13 -22.83 1.72
C HIS A 116 -13.10 -23.28 2.79
N ALA A 117 -13.18 -24.54 3.19
CA ALA A 117 -12.30 -25.12 4.21
C ALA A 117 -10.80 -25.02 3.84
N ASP A 118 -10.44 -25.24 2.57
CA ASP A 118 -9.05 -25.10 2.11
C ASP A 118 -8.51 -23.68 2.27
N ALA A 119 -9.38 -22.67 2.12
CA ALA A 119 -9.02 -21.27 2.31
C ALA A 119 -8.77 -20.97 3.79
N ARG A 120 -9.59 -21.55 4.68
CA ARG A 120 -9.40 -21.49 6.14
C ARG A 120 -8.06 -22.07 6.55
N GLU A 121 -7.74 -23.28 6.10
CA GLU A 121 -6.48 -23.97 6.42
C GLU A 121 -5.24 -23.18 5.94
N LYS A 122 -5.37 -22.47 4.81
CA LYS A 122 -4.29 -21.63 4.26
C LYS A 122 -4.24 -20.21 4.84
N GLY A 123 -5.26 -19.79 5.61
CA GLY A 123 -5.42 -18.44 6.14
C GLY A 123 -5.71 -17.38 5.07
N LEU A 124 -6.45 -17.74 4.01
CA LEU A 124 -6.78 -16.85 2.90
C LEU A 124 -8.09 -16.10 3.15
N GLY A 125 -8.29 -14.95 2.49
CA GLY A 125 -9.58 -14.25 2.44
C GLY A 125 -9.51 -12.79 2.92
N ARG A 126 -8.68 -12.51 3.93
CA ARG A 126 -8.48 -11.13 4.39
C ARG A 126 -7.52 -10.40 3.46
N ILE A 127 -7.97 -9.27 2.92
CA ILE A 127 -7.23 -8.48 1.92
C ILE A 127 -6.65 -7.23 2.57
N PHE A 128 -5.34 -7.05 2.45
CA PHE A 128 -4.63 -5.88 2.96
C PHE A 128 -5.08 -4.60 2.24
N ARG A 129 -5.25 -3.52 3.01
CA ARG A 129 -5.56 -2.20 2.47
C ARG A 129 -4.49 -1.19 2.87
N SER A 130 -4.49 -0.06 2.18
CA SER A 130 -3.73 1.12 2.62
C SER A 130 -4.39 1.75 3.88
N PRO A 131 -3.87 2.84 4.48
CA PRO A 131 -4.52 3.53 5.58
C PRO A 131 -5.69 4.42 5.12
N THR A 132 -5.75 4.72 3.82
CA THR A 132 -6.81 5.54 3.22
C THR A 132 -7.28 4.93 1.90
N LEU A 133 -8.57 5.14 1.57
CA LEU A 133 -9.12 4.75 0.28
C LEU A 133 -8.45 5.50 -0.89
N PHE A 134 -8.02 6.74 -0.67
CA PHE A 134 -7.30 7.49 -1.69
C PHE A 134 -6.00 6.80 -2.09
N GLU A 135 -5.20 6.33 -1.13
CA GLU A 135 -3.98 5.57 -1.42
C GLU A 135 -4.31 4.29 -2.20
N ASP A 136 -5.35 3.55 -1.82
CA ASP A 136 -5.80 2.36 -2.56
C ASP A 136 -6.19 2.70 -4.01
N MET A 137 -6.99 3.74 -4.23
CA MET A 137 -7.40 4.18 -5.57
C MET A 137 -6.20 4.57 -6.44
N VAL A 138 -5.24 5.32 -5.89
CA VAL A 138 -4.04 5.69 -6.63
C VAL A 138 -3.21 4.45 -6.95
N LYS A 139 -2.98 3.56 -5.99
CA LYS A 139 -2.25 2.29 -6.24
C LYS A 139 -2.93 1.43 -7.30
N CYS A 140 -4.27 1.38 -7.32
CA CYS A 140 -5.04 0.74 -8.39
C CYS A 140 -4.77 1.39 -9.77
N ILE A 141 -4.73 2.72 -9.86
CA ILE A 141 -4.36 3.42 -11.10
C ILE A 141 -2.93 3.06 -11.56
N LEU A 142 -1.99 2.89 -10.62
CA LEU A 142 -0.61 2.52 -10.92
C LEU A 142 -0.49 1.11 -11.51
N LEU A 143 -1.32 0.18 -11.04
CA LEU A 143 -1.36 -1.20 -11.50
C LEU A 143 -1.82 -1.33 -12.97
N CYS A 144 -2.69 -0.43 -13.45
CA CYS A 144 -3.25 -0.53 -14.79
C CYS A 144 -2.17 -0.49 -15.88
N ASN A 145 -2.13 -1.52 -16.75
CA ASN A 145 -1.24 -1.60 -17.92
C ASN A 145 0.23 -1.32 -17.60
N CYS A 146 0.74 -1.93 -16.53
CA CYS A 146 2.08 -1.70 -16.03
C CYS A 146 2.72 -3.00 -15.53
N GLN A 147 3.99 -3.20 -15.85
CA GLN A 147 4.77 -4.28 -15.25
C GLN A 147 5.06 -3.98 -13.79
N TRP A 148 5.15 -5.02 -12.97
CA TRP A 148 5.27 -4.88 -11.52
C TRP A 148 6.42 -3.97 -11.05
N PRO A 149 7.67 -4.10 -11.56
CA PRO A 149 8.76 -3.21 -11.15
C PRO A 149 8.48 -1.72 -11.41
N ARG A 150 7.76 -1.41 -12.49
CA ARG A 150 7.39 -0.03 -12.81
C ARG A 150 6.28 0.47 -11.89
N THR A 151 5.35 -0.39 -11.46
CA THR A 151 4.35 -0.05 -10.44
C THR A 151 5.01 0.30 -9.11
N LEU A 152 5.96 -0.51 -8.66
CA LEU A 152 6.76 -0.23 -7.45
C LEU A 152 7.53 1.09 -7.55
N SER A 153 8.20 1.34 -8.68
CA SER A 153 8.94 2.58 -8.92
C SER A 153 8.05 3.82 -8.92
N MET A 154 6.85 3.76 -9.53
CA MET A 154 5.90 4.87 -9.49
C MET A 154 5.39 5.16 -8.08
N ALA A 155 5.09 4.12 -7.29
CA ALA A 155 4.65 4.28 -5.91
C ALA A 155 5.72 4.92 -5.03
N ARG A 156 6.98 4.46 -5.14
CA ARG A 156 8.11 5.07 -4.43
C ARG A 156 8.29 6.53 -4.83
N ALA A 157 8.26 6.83 -6.12
CA ALA A 157 8.45 8.20 -6.61
C ALA A 157 7.34 9.17 -6.14
N LEU A 158 6.12 8.69 -5.88
CA LEU A 158 5.06 9.50 -5.25
C LEU A 158 5.37 9.79 -3.78
N CYS A 159 5.90 8.81 -3.04
CA CYS A 159 6.29 9.00 -1.63
C CYS A 159 7.50 9.94 -1.49
N GLU A 160 8.49 9.82 -2.37
CA GLU A 160 9.66 10.72 -2.44
C GLU A 160 9.27 12.16 -2.81
N LEU A 161 8.17 12.37 -3.54
CA LEU A 161 7.66 13.71 -3.86
C LEU A 161 7.16 14.45 -2.62
N GLN A 162 6.79 13.72 -1.56
CA GLN A 162 6.22 14.29 -0.34
C GLN A 162 7.23 15.17 0.43
N LEU A 163 8.52 14.80 0.41
CA LEU A 163 9.59 15.54 1.07
C LEU A 163 9.75 16.98 0.55
N PRO A 164 9.92 17.24 -0.76
CA PRO A 164 10.04 18.61 -1.26
C PRO A 164 8.73 19.40 -1.13
N LEU A 165 7.55 18.77 -1.17
CA LEU A 165 6.28 19.47 -0.95
C LEU A 165 6.18 20.05 0.47
N LYS A 166 6.64 19.28 1.48
CA LYS A 166 6.75 19.75 2.87
C LYS A 166 7.78 20.86 3.07
N GLN A 167 8.84 20.89 2.27
CA GLN A 167 9.83 21.97 2.35
C GLN A 167 9.30 23.27 1.74
N CYS A 168 8.45 23.18 0.71
CA CYS A 168 7.83 24.33 0.07
C CYS A 168 6.67 24.95 0.85
N CYS A 169 5.94 24.22 1.70
CA CYS A 169 4.89 24.85 2.52
C CYS A 169 5.45 25.75 3.65
N ASN A 170 6.76 25.68 3.92
CA ASN A 170 7.44 26.53 4.90
C ASN A 170 8.07 27.81 4.29
N SER A 171 7.93 28.02 2.98
CA SER A 171 8.45 29.18 2.24
C SER A 171 7.44 29.58 1.16
N GLU A 172 6.88 30.78 1.23
CA GLU A 172 5.76 31.18 0.36
C GLU A 172 6.03 30.99 -1.16
N ALA A 173 5.01 30.45 -1.84
CA ALA A 173 4.76 30.46 -3.28
C ALA A 173 5.75 29.73 -4.22
N PHE A 174 5.71 28.39 -4.23
CA PHE A 174 6.24 27.61 -5.36
C PHE A 174 5.18 27.39 -6.45
N HIS A 175 5.34 28.10 -7.57
CA HIS A 175 4.71 27.76 -8.84
C HIS A 175 5.77 27.11 -9.74
N PRO A 176 5.78 25.78 -9.94
CA PRO A 176 6.71 25.16 -10.87
C PRO A 176 6.42 25.65 -12.28
N LYS A 177 7.18 26.63 -12.75
CA LYS A 177 7.17 27.06 -14.15
C LYS A 177 7.78 25.94 -14.99
N THR A 178 6.95 25.26 -15.77
CA THR A 178 7.40 24.31 -16.80
C THR A 178 8.24 25.07 -17.84
N PRO A 179 9.47 24.63 -18.19
CA PRO A 179 10.18 25.17 -19.34
C PRO A 179 9.38 24.86 -20.61
N GLN A 180 9.19 25.85 -21.49
CA GLN A 180 8.48 25.64 -22.75
C GLN A 180 9.15 24.55 -23.59
N PRO A 181 8.37 23.68 -24.27
CA PRO A 181 8.94 22.71 -25.19
C PRO A 181 9.55 23.45 -26.38
N LYS A 182 10.88 23.37 -26.55
CA LYS A 182 11.52 23.74 -27.81
C LYS A 182 11.09 22.72 -28.87
N GLU A 183 10.24 23.15 -29.79
CA GLU A 183 9.88 22.38 -30.98
C GLU A 183 11.15 22.01 -31.77
N LYS A 184 11.55 20.75 -31.74
CA LYS A 184 12.52 20.23 -32.71
C LYS A 184 11.76 19.84 -33.97
N LYS A 185 11.86 20.67 -35.01
CA LYS A 185 11.41 20.36 -36.38
C LYS A 185 11.90 18.98 -36.80
N ARG A 186 10.99 17.99 -36.87
CA ARG A 186 11.25 16.71 -37.50
C ARG A 186 10.97 16.83 -39.00
N LYS A 187 11.97 16.47 -39.82
CA LYS A 187 11.88 16.40 -41.28
C LYS A 187 10.76 15.44 -41.70
N THR A 188 9.90 15.93 -42.58
CA THR A 188 8.76 15.23 -43.19
C THR A 188 9.26 14.17 -44.17
N THR A 189 9.01 12.89 -43.89
CA THR A 189 9.14 11.82 -44.89
C THR A 189 7.76 11.17 -45.07
N LYS A 190 7.23 11.25 -46.30
CA LYS A 190 5.88 10.84 -46.71
C LYS A 190 5.56 9.40 -46.29
N ARG A 191 4.49 9.19 -45.51
CA ARG A 191 3.81 7.90 -45.38
C ARG A 191 2.41 8.01 -46.00
N LYS A 192 2.08 7.02 -46.84
CA LYS A 192 0.83 6.93 -47.61
C LYS A 192 -0.39 6.85 -46.67
N LYS A 193 -1.43 7.62 -47.01
CA LYS A 193 -2.77 7.60 -46.40
C LYS A 193 -3.43 6.24 -46.61
N VAL A 194 -3.86 5.58 -45.54
CA VAL A 194 -4.94 4.59 -45.59
C VAL A 194 -6.08 5.16 -44.75
N THR A 195 -7.19 5.43 -45.41
CA THR A 195 -8.41 5.96 -44.81
C THR A 195 -9.29 4.78 -44.42
N VAL A 196 -9.65 4.64 -43.15
CA VAL A 196 -10.82 3.84 -42.75
C VAL A 196 -11.72 4.75 -41.92
N LYS A 197 -12.90 5.03 -42.48
CA LYS A 197 -14.01 5.70 -41.80
C LYS A 197 -14.65 4.71 -40.82
N LEU A 198 -14.89 5.13 -39.59
CA LEU A 198 -16.02 4.59 -38.83
C LEU A 198 -16.53 5.66 -37.85
N GLU A 199 -17.66 6.27 -38.22
CA GLU A 199 -18.57 6.93 -37.30
C GLU A 199 -19.58 5.88 -36.84
N THR A 200 -19.87 5.76 -35.54
CA THR A 200 -21.16 6.18 -34.97
C THR A 200 -21.28 5.85 -33.46
N LYS A 201 -21.75 6.88 -32.73
CA LYS A 201 -22.77 6.90 -31.67
C LYS A 201 -22.53 6.13 -30.36
N PHE A 202 -22.40 6.94 -29.30
CA PHE A 202 -22.77 6.62 -27.92
C PHE A 202 -24.28 6.44 -27.80
N ILE A 203 -24.76 5.32 -27.24
CA ILE A 203 -26.02 5.21 -26.49
C ILE A 203 -25.79 4.29 -25.28
N ASP A 204 -26.45 4.67 -24.20
CA ASP A 204 -26.60 4.11 -22.86
C ASP A 204 -27.15 2.67 -22.80
N GLY A 205 -26.98 1.98 -21.66
CA GLY A 205 -27.78 0.78 -21.34
C GLY A 205 -27.04 -0.44 -20.80
N ALA A 206 -27.55 -0.93 -19.67
CA ALA A 206 -27.09 -2.05 -18.86
C ALA A 206 -27.24 -3.44 -19.54
N GLU A 207 -26.57 -4.42 -18.91
CA GLU A 207 -26.66 -5.88 -19.08
C GLU A 207 -26.16 -6.51 -20.39
N LEU A 208 -25.00 -7.18 -20.29
CA LEU A 208 -24.87 -8.56 -20.77
C LEU A 208 -23.66 -9.25 -20.10
N LEU A 209 -24.00 -10.10 -19.14
CA LEU A 209 -23.23 -11.23 -18.68
C LEU A 209 -23.18 -12.27 -19.81
N GLU A 210 -22.00 -12.59 -20.33
CA GLU A 210 -21.49 -13.96 -20.50
C GLU A 210 -20.29 -14.05 -21.47
N THR A 211 -19.24 -14.68 -20.93
CA THR A 211 -18.25 -15.52 -21.63
C THR A 211 -17.28 -14.87 -22.63
N ALA A 212 -16.09 -14.50 -22.13
CA ALA A 212 -14.87 -14.49 -22.93
C ALA A 212 -13.69 -15.04 -22.09
N GLY A 213 -13.15 -16.18 -22.55
CA GLY A 213 -12.18 -17.00 -21.84
C GLY A 213 -10.87 -16.29 -21.48
N LEU A 214 -10.46 -16.47 -20.23
CA LEU A 214 -9.10 -16.18 -19.79
C LEU A 214 -8.18 -17.30 -20.26
N MET A 215 -7.25 -16.94 -21.15
CA MET A 215 -6.11 -17.77 -21.51
C MET A 215 -5.23 -17.96 -20.27
N ILE A 216 -5.25 -19.17 -19.71
CA ILE A 216 -4.33 -19.63 -18.69
C ILE A 216 -2.98 -19.86 -19.38
N ASN A 217 -2.01 -18.98 -19.10
CA ASN A 217 -0.62 -19.28 -19.42
C ASN A 217 -0.12 -20.37 -18.46
N HIS A 218 0.04 -21.57 -19.02
CA HIS A 218 0.68 -22.72 -18.41
C HIS A 218 2.06 -22.34 -17.85
N VAL A 219 2.20 -22.32 -16.53
CA VAL A 219 3.51 -22.43 -15.86
C VAL A 219 3.57 -23.83 -15.29
N THR A 220 4.37 -24.66 -15.94
CA THR A 220 4.64 -26.05 -15.57
C THR A 220 5.28 -26.11 -14.19
N GLN A 221 4.67 -26.86 -13.29
CA GLN A 221 5.30 -27.28 -12.02
C GLN A 221 6.41 -28.30 -12.31
N PRO A 222 7.53 -28.29 -11.57
CA PRO A 222 8.28 -29.49 -11.29
C PRO A 222 7.78 -30.10 -9.98
N SER A 223 7.32 -31.34 -10.08
CA SER A 223 6.94 -32.23 -8.99
C SER A 223 8.14 -32.68 -8.15
N ASP A 224 7.82 -33.00 -6.90
CA ASP A 224 8.63 -33.47 -5.78
C ASP A 224 9.84 -34.37 -6.11
N SER A 225 10.90 -34.17 -5.34
CA SER A 225 11.79 -35.25 -4.94
C SER A 225 12.32 -34.98 -3.53
N GLN A 226 11.92 -35.88 -2.62
CA GLN A 226 12.43 -36.07 -1.27
C GLN A 226 13.96 -36.17 -1.25
N ALA A 227 14.61 -35.38 -0.39
CA ALA A 227 15.83 -35.78 0.29
C ALA A 227 16.02 -34.94 1.55
N CYS A 228 15.55 -35.49 2.66
CA CYS A 228 15.93 -35.10 4.00
C CYS A 228 17.39 -35.49 4.25
N HIS A 229 18.26 -34.53 4.56
CA HIS A 229 19.54 -34.82 5.21
C HIS A 229 19.63 -34.05 6.51
N LYS A 230 19.53 -34.82 7.61
CA LYS A 230 19.97 -34.45 8.94
C LYS A 230 21.46 -34.11 8.87
N ILE A 231 21.86 -33.01 9.51
CA ILE A 231 23.27 -32.83 9.92
C ILE A 231 23.26 -32.63 11.43
N ASP A 232 23.89 -33.60 12.07
CA ASP A 232 24.17 -33.68 13.50
C ASP A 232 25.04 -32.51 13.97
N SER A 233 24.74 -32.07 15.17
CA SER A 233 25.62 -31.29 16.02
C SER A 233 26.83 -32.11 16.44
N THR A 234 28.05 -31.63 16.18
CA THR A 234 29.16 -31.68 17.15
C THR A 234 30.30 -30.75 16.73
N ALA A 235 30.82 -30.07 17.74
CA ALA A 235 31.73 -28.93 17.75
C ALA A 235 33.05 -29.08 16.95
N LEU A 236 33.54 -27.95 16.43
CA LEU A 236 34.83 -27.39 16.85
C LEU A 236 34.96 -25.91 16.45
N SER A 237 35.40 -25.15 17.43
CA SER A 237 35.85 -23.76 17.45
C SER A 237 36.46 -23.24 16.16
N ASN A 238 36.05 -22.02 15.75
CA ASN A 238 36.97 -20.92 15.57
C ASN A 238 36.23 -19.59 15.71
N GLN A 239 36.78 -18.75 16.58
CA GLN A 239 36.43 -17.35 16.69
C GLN A 239 36.73 -16.67 15.37
N ASP A 240 35.73 -16.05 14.75
CA ASP A 240 35.97 -14.81 14.04
C ASP A 240 34.69 -13.98 13.98
N SER A 241 34.86 -12.74 14.42
CA SER A 241 33.82 -11.74 14.63
C SER A 241 33.21 -11.32 13.30
N LEU A 242 32.03 -11.83 12.98
CA LEU A 242 31.17 -11.29 11.91
C LEU A 242 30.08 -10.41 12.53
N ASN A 243 30.50 -9.24 12.99
CA ASN A 243 29.65 -8.05 13.04
C ASN A 243 29.28 -7.67 11.61
N SER A 244 28.34 -8.40 11.00
CA SER A 244 27.62 -7.90 9.84
C SER A 244 26.41 -7.14 10.36
N SER A 245 26.65 -5.91 10.77
CA SER A 245 25.60 -4.90 10.89
C SER A 245 24.92 -4.82 9.54
N ILE A 246 23.78 -5.49 9.39
CA ILE A 246 22.87 -5.26 8.27
C ILE A 246 22.59 -3.75 8.32
N PRO A 247 22.94 -2.98 7.28
CA PRO A 247 22.71 -1.56 7.32
C PRO A 247 21.20 -1.37 7.47
N SER A 248 20.79 -0.78 8.59
CA SER A 248 19.46 -0.21 8.75
C SER A 248 19.30 0.77 7.60
N GLN A 249 18.66 0.34 6.52
CA GLN A 249 18.31 1.23 5.43
C GLN A 249 17.48 2.32 6.08
N SER A 250 18.03 3.53 6.16
CA SER A 250 17.26 4.70 6.53
C SER A 250 16.26 4.89 5.40
N PHE A 251 15.06 4.33 5.59
CA PHE A 251 13.96 4.47 4.66
C PHE A 251 13.49 5.92 4.74
N ASN A 252 14.22 6.82 4.09
CA ASN A 252 13.89 8.23 3.92
C ASN A 252 12.74 8.44 2.93
N ASP A 253 12.04 7.38 2.53
CA ASP A 253 10.82 7.50 1.74
C ASP A 253 9.77 8.28 2.57
N GLY A 254 9.23 9.34 1.98
CA GLY A 254 8.15 10.13 2.59
C GLY A 254 6.88 9.32 2.75
N ASP A 255 5.86 9.92 3.37
CA ASP A 255 4.53 9.31 3.41
C ASP A 255 3.87 9.34 2.03
N PHE A 256 2.83 8.56 1.82
CA PHE A 256 2.03 8.64 0.60
C PHE A 256 1.39 10.05 0.51
N PRO A 257 1.41 10.70 -0.66
CA PRO A 257 0.91 12.07 -0.77
C PRO A 257 -0.61 12.16 -0.53
N THR A 258 -1.08 13.24 0.07
CA THR A 258 -2.52 13.49 0.29
C THR A 258 -3.21 14.02 -0.98
N PRO A 259 -4.55 13.98 -1.05
CA PRO A 259 -5.29 14.66 -2.10
C PRO A 259 -4.94 16.15 -2.20
N GLU A 260 -4.80 16.86 -1.08
CA GLU A 260 -4.48 18.29 -1.02
C GLU A 260 -3.09 18.57 -1.59
N GLU A 261 -2.10 17.72 -1.25
CA GLU A 261 -0.73 17.81 -1.78
C GLU A 261 -0.70 17.62 -3.31
N LEU A 262 -1.58 16.77 -3.88
CA LEU A 262 -1.60 16.49 -5.33
C LEU A 262 -2.54 17.38 -6.14
N ALA A 263 -3.63 17.88 -5.55
CA ALA A 263 -4.67 18.61 -6.27
C ALA A 263 -4.16 19.91 -6.92
N ASN A 264 -3.16 20.54 -6.30
CA ASN A 264 -2.57 21.79 -6.76
C ASN A 264 -1.42 21.60 -7.77
N LEU A 265 -1.02 20.37 -8.06
CA LEU A 265 0.08 20.10 -8.98
C LEU A 265 -0.36 20.11 -10.44
N ASP A 266 0.54 20.58 -11.29
CA ASP A 266 0.41 20.37 -12.74
C ASP A 266 0.60 18.88 -13.09
N ALA A 267 -0.28 18.36 -13.94
CA ALA A 267 -0.26 16.95 -14.30
C ALA A 267 0.98 16.56 -15.13
N ALA A 268 1.53 17.47 -15.95
CA ALA A 268 2.75 17.20 -16.70
C ALA A 268 3.98 17.20 -15.78
N TYR A 269 4.03 18.09 -14.79
CA TYR A 269 5.02 18.05 -13.72
C TYR A 269 4.98 16.71 -12.98
N LEU A 270 3.82 16.29 -12.49
CA LEU A 270 3.66 15.02 -11.78
C LEU A 270 4.04 13.82 -12.66
N ALA A 271 3.65 13.82 -13.95
CA ALA A 271 4.02 12.79 -14.91
C ALA A 271 5.55 12.66 -15.07
N ASN A 272 6.25 13.79 -15.16
CA ASN A 272 7.69 13.84 -15.36
C ASN A 272 8.48 13.48 -14.08
N ARG A 273 8.02 13.97 -12.93
CA ARG A 273 8.69 13.78 -11.63
C ARG A 273 8.53 12.35 -11.09
N CYS A 274 7.36 11.75 -11.26
CA CYS A 274 7.03 10.41 -10.74
C CYS A 274 6.92 9.34 -11.84
N LYS A 275 7.27 9.67 -13.09
CA LYS A 275 7.28 8.76 -14.26
C LYS A 275 5.93 8.08 -14.54
N LEU A 276 4.82 8.74 -14.19
CA LEU A 276 3.47 8.18 -14.23
C LEU A 276 2.90 8.05 -15.66
N GLY A 277 3.41 8.85 -16.60
CA GLY A 277 2.85 8.98 -17.95
C GLY A 277 1.42 9.51 -17.89
N TYR A 278 0.51 8.92 -18.69
CA TYR A 278 -0.89 9.35 -18.76
C TYR A 278 -1.66 9.25 -17.43
N ARG A 279 -1.17 8.46 -16.47
CA ARG A 279 -1.81 8.25 -15.16
C ARG A 279 -1.82 9.52 -14.32
N ALA A 280 -0.85 10.41 -14.50
CA ALA A 280 -0.75 11.66 -13.73
C ALA A 280 -2.03 12.51 -13.85
N LYS A 281 -2.61 12.63 -15.05
CA LYS A 281 -3.85 13.37 -15.26
C LYS A 281 -5.02 12.77 -14.46
N ARG A 282 -5.11 11.43 -14.40
CA ARG A 282 -6.16 10.73 -13.63
C ARG A 282 -5.98 10.95 -12.14
N ILE A 283 -4.74 10.84 -11.64
CA ILE A 283 -4.41 11.02 -10.22
C ILE A 283 -4.70 12.46 -9.77
N VAL A 284 -4.27 13.47 -10.53
CA VAL A 284 -4.57 14.89 -10.22
C VAL A 284 -6.08 15.16 -10.28
N SER A 285 -6.79 14.59 -11.26
CA SER A 285 -8.25 14.73 -11.36
C SER A 285 -8.98 14.09 -10.17
N LEU A 286 -8.52 12.93 -9.72
CA LEU A 286 -9.05 12.26 -8.53
C LEU A 286 -8.83 13.11 -7.28
N ALA A 287 -7.60 13.59 -7.08
CA ALA A 287 -7.23 14.46 -5.96
C ALA A 287 -8.10 15.73 -5.92
N LYS A 288 -8.27 16.42 -7.06
CA LYS A 288 -9.16 17.59 -7.18
C LYS A 288 -10.62 17.27 -6.86
N SER A 289 -11.11 16.11 -7.30
CA SER A 289 -12.49 15.70 -7.04
C SER A 289 -12.74 15.50 -5.53
N ILE A 290 -11.74 14.99 -4.80
CA ILE A 290 -11.82 14.83 -3.35
C ILE A 290 -11.75 16.19 -2.65
N VAL A 291 -10.75 17.02 -2.99
CA VAL A 291 -10.57 18.35 -2.38
C VAL A 291 -11.79 19.26 -2.61
N ASN A 292 -12.40 19.19 -3.79
CA ASN A 292 -13.60 19.97 -4.11
C ASN A 292 -14.90 19.36 -3.53
N GLY A 293 -14.84 18.22 -2.86
CA GLY A 293 -16.00 17.54 -2.27
C GLY A 293 -16.88 16.76 -3.26
N ASN A 294 -16.49 16.65 -4.53
CA ASN A 294 -17.22 15.89 -5.55
C ASN A 294 -17.13 14.36 -5.32
N LEU A 295 -16.08 13.91 -4.64
CA LEU A 295 -15.90 12.53 -4.21
C LEU A 295 -15.55 12.52 -2.72
N GLN A 296 -16.31 11.77 -1.93
CA GLN A 296 -16.10 11.65 -0.48
C GLN A 296 -15.67 10.22 -0.14
N PRO A 297 -14.37 9.92 0.02
CA PRO A 297 -13.90 8.55 0.20
C PRO A 297 -14.51 7.84 1.40
N ARG A 298 -14.63 8.50 2.56
CA ARG A 298 -15.25 7.89 3.76
C ARG A 298 -16.69 7.45 3.50
N LYS A 299 -17.50 8.34 2.91
CA LYS A 299 -18.88 8.03 2.53
C LYS A 299 -18.96 6.85 1.56
N LEU A 300 -18.01 6.75 0.62
CA LEU A 300 -17.96 5.62 -0.31
C LEU A 300 -17.65 4.30 0.43
N GLU A 301 -16.75 4.32 1.41
CA GLU A 301 -16.44 3.14 2.24
C GLU A 301 -17.65 2.72 3.08
N GLU A 302 -18.31 3.67 3.74
CA GLU A 302 -19.52 3.41 4.54
C GLU A 302 -20.64 2.77 3.69
N ILE A 303 -20.82 3.23 2.45
CA ILE A 303 -21.76 2.64 1.51
C ILE A 303 -21.37 1.18 1.21
N CYS A 304 -20.10 0.92 0.94
CA CYS A 304 -19.61 -0.42 0.61
C CYS A 304 -19.63 -1.39 1.81
N GLU A 305 -19.48 -0.91 3.04
CA GLU A 305 -19.62 -1.72 4.26
C GLU A 305 -21.02 -2.34 4.37
N GLY A 306 -22.06 -1.63 3.92
CA GLY A 306 -23.44 -2.12 3.87
C GLY A 306 -23.76 -3.08 2.71
N PHE A 307 -22.85 -3.28 1.76
CA PHE A 307 -23.02 -4.15 0.59
C PHE A 307 -22.20 -5.45 0.67
N SER A 308 -21.78 -5.86 1.86
CA SER A 308 -21.27 -7.21 2.08
C SER A 308 -22.44 -8.19 1.92
N LEU A 309 -22.65 -8.59 0.67
CA LEU A 309 -23.75 -9.41 0.17
C LEU A 309 -23.82 -10.76 0.90
N LEU A 310 -25.05 -11.10 1.30
CA LEU A 310 -25.77 -12.37 1.08
C LEU A 310 -24.95 -13.63 0.83
#